data_AF-A0A5S9WR28-F1
#
_entry.id   AF-A0A5S9WR28-F1
#
_cell.length_a   1.000
_cell.length_b   1.000
_cell.length_c   1.000
_cell.angle_alpha   90.00
_cell.angle_beta   90.00
_cell.angle_gamma   90.00
#
_symmetry.space_group_name_H-M   'P 1'
#
loop_
_entity.id
_entity.type
_entity.pdbx_description
1 polymer ?
#
loop_
_entity_poly.entity_id
_entity_poly.type
_entity_poly.pdbx_seq_one_letter_code
_entity_poly.pdbx_strand_id
1 'polypeptide(L)'
;MSSLDFEEAGHKLLKIRLEQGQGMEHCVMVLECCTEEKTYRSFYGHLAHWFCLKSRVYRECFENLFVQKYSMLQDPTMEETFESIFPKDHRKNTLFSIKFFTKIGLGGITQTLRQLIAKRKETDSEDELRDEMVMKRRRKRG
;
A
#
# COMPACT_ATOMS: atom_id res chain seq x y z
N MET A 1 -27.23 2.69 11.34
CA MET A 1 -27.37 1.30 10.87
C MET A 1 -28.69 0.73 11.37
N SER A 2 -29.48 0.10 10.50
CA SER A 2 -30.78 -0.53 10.84
C SER A 2 -30.69 -2.02 11.21
N SER A 3 -29.48 -2.59 11.22
CA SER A 3 -29.20 -3.96 11.63
C SER A 3 -28.60 -3.96 13.03
N LEU A 4 -29.02 -4.90 13.87
CA LEU A 4 -28.58 -5.00 15.26
C LEU A 4 -27.14 -5.52 15.36
N ASP A 5 -26.80 -6.50 14.51
CA ASP A 5 -25.49 -7.14 14.44
C ASP A 5 -25.02 -7.38 12.99
N PHE A 6 -23.79 -7.86 12.85
CA PHE A 6 -23.16 -8.10 11.55
C PHE A 6 -23.75 -9.31 10.83
N GLU A 7 -24.27 -10.31 11.56
CA GLU A 7 -24.86 -11.51 10.95
C GLU A 7 -26.17 -11.14 10.24
N GLU A 8 -27.03 -10.37 10.90
CA GLU A 8 -28.26 -9.85 10.34
C GLU A 8 -27.99 -8.97 9.11
N ALA A 9 -26.96 -8.12 9.17
CA ALA A 9 -26.53 -7.31 8.04
C ALA A 9 -26.06 -8.19 6.86
N GLY A 10 -25.21 -9.19 7.12
CA GLY A 10 -24.72 -10.13 6.10
C GLY A 10 -25.86 -10.90 5.43
N HIS A 11 -26.82 -11.39 6.21
CA HIS A 11 -28.01 -12.07 5.70
C HIS A 11 -28.89 -11.14 4.86
N LYS A 12 -29.07 -9.87 5.24
CA LYS A 12 -29.79 -8.88 4.43
C LYS A 12 -29.07 -8.60 3.12
N LEU A 13 -27.74 -8.45 3.14
CA LEU A 13 -26.94 -8.16 1.95
C LEU A 13 -26.96 -9.30 0.92
N LEU A 14 -26.93 -10.56 1.36
CA LEU A 14 -27.02 -11.71 0.47
C LEU A 14 -28.40 -11.88 -0.18
N LYS A 15 -29.46 -11.25 0.36
CA LYS A 15 -30.79 -11.23 -0.28
C LYS A 15 -30.84 -10.27 -1.47
N ILE A 16 -29.93 -9.29 -1.53
CA ILE A 16 -29.78 -8.41 -2.69
C ILE A 16 -29.16 -9.27 -3.80
N ARG A 17 -29.98 -9.68 -4.77
CA ARG A 17 -29.54 -10.48 -5.90
C ARG A 17 -28.63 -9.66 -6.80
N LEU A 18 -27.32 -9.84 -6.64
CA LEU A 18 -26.33 -9.35 -7.59
C LEU A 18 -26.16 -10.35 -8.73
N GLU A 19 -25.85 -9.84 -9.92
CA GLU A 19 -25.55 -10.67 -11.08
C GLU A 19 -24.24 -11.45 -10.88
N GLN A 20 -24.09 -12.57 -11.60
CA GLN A 20 -22.84 -13.34 -11.53
C GLN A 20 -21.66 -12.47 -11.97
N GLY A 21 -20.66 -12.32 -11.09
CA GLY A 21 -19.50 -11.44 -11.31
C GLY A 21 -19.49 -10.14 -10.49
N GLN A 22 -20.64 -9.73 -9.92
CA GLN A 22 -20.74 -8.52 -9.09
C GLN A 22 -20.42 -8.75 -7.60
N GLY A 23 -19.87 -9.91 -7.23
CA GLY A 23 -19.56 -10.24 -5.83
C GLY A 23 -18.60 -9.24 -5.16
N MET A 24 -17.80 -8.51 -5.96
CA MET A 24 -16.91 -7.46 -5.47
C MET A 24 -17.65 -6.24 -4.92
N GLU A 25 -18.85 -5.94 -5.40
CA GLU A 25 -19.63 -4.76 -4.99
C GLU A 25 -20.00 -4.82 -3.49
N HIS A 26 -20.34 -6.01 -2.97
CA HIS A 26 -20.56 -6.19 -1.54
C HIS A 26 -19.29 -5.86 -0.74
N CYS A 27 -18.13 -6.32 -1.21
CA CYS A 27 -16.86 -6.07 -0.54
C CYS A 27 -16.46 -4.59 -0.56
N VAL A 28 -16.65 -3.93 -1.71
CA VAL A 28 -16.42 -2.48 -1.89
C VAL A 28 -17.32 -1.70 -0.95
N MET A 29 -18.63 -1.97 -0.95
CA MET A 29 -19.59 -1.29 -0.09
C MET A 29 -19.25 -1.44 1.39
N VAL A 30 -18.89 -2.65 1.85
CA VAL A 30 -18.48 -2.90 3.25
C VAL A 30 -17.24 -2.07 3.61
N LEU A 31 -16.26 -2.02 2.71
CA LEU A 31 -15.02 -1.26 2.92
C LEU A 31 -15.27 0.25 2.93
N GLU A 32 -16.03 0.77 1.97
CA GLU A 32 -16.33 2.20 1.85
C GLU A 32 -17.16 2.69 3.04
N CYS A 33 -18.17 1.93 3.47
CA CYS A 33 -18.91 2.25 4.69
C CYS A 33 -17.99 2.28 5.92
N CYS A 34 -16.99 1.40 5.98
CA CYS A 34 -16.01 1.41 7.07
C CYS A 34 -15.10 2.65 7.02
N THR A 35 -14.76 3.18 5.83
CA THR A 35 -13.89 4.35 5.68
C THR A 35 -14.60 5.68 5.96
N GLU A 36 -15.91 5.74 5.75
CA GLU A 36 -16.73 6.94 6.05
C GLU A 36 -16.98 7.14 7.56
N GLU A 37 -16.75 6.11 8.37
CA GLU A 37 -16.98 6.16 9.81
C GLU A 37 -15.79 6.82 10.53
N LYS A 38 -16.07 7.80 11.39
CA LYS A 38 -15.03 8.55 12.14
C LYS A 38 -14.19 7.67 13.06
N THR A 39 -14.75 6.55 13.51
CA THR A 39 -14.12 5.60 14.41
C THR A 39 -14.35 4.20 13.89
N TYR A 40 -13.29 3.39 13.85
CA TYR A 40 -13.40 2.00 13.43
C TYR A 40 -14.41 1.23 14.31
N ARG A 41 -15.34 0.53 13.66
CA ARG A 41 -16.26 -0.40 14.31
C ARG A 41 -15.89 -1.82 13.91
N SER A 42 -15.62 -2.68 14.90
CA SER A 42 -15.32 -4.10 14.69
C SER A 42 -16.38 -4.84 13.88
N PHE A 43 -17.62 -4.32 13.88
CA PHE A 43 -18.71 -4.70 13.00
C PHE A 43 -18.28 -4.97 11.55
N TYR A 44 -17.55 -4.04 10.92
CA TYR A 44 -17.16 -4.20 9.51
C TYR A 44 -16.11 -5.31 9.32
N GLY A 45 -15.22 -5.49 10.30
CA GLY A 45 -14.27 -6.61 10.30
C GLY A 45 -14.96 -7.96 10.43
N HIS A 46 -15.91 -8.09 11.35
CA HIS A 46 -16.70 -9.31 11.51
C HIS A 46 -17.58 -9.59 10.28
N LEU A 47 -18.20 -8.56 9.70
CA LEU A 47 -18.99 -8.69 8.48
C LEU A 47 -18.12 -9.17 7.30
N ALA A 48 -16.94 -8.56 7.10
CA ALA A 48 -16.01 -8.99 6.05
C ALA A 48 -15.53 -10.43 6.27
N HIS A 49 -15.16 -10.79 7.51
CA HIS A 49 -14.78 -12.16 7.86
C HIS A 49 -15.91 -13.16 7.57
N TRP A 50 -17.14 -12.81 7.93
CA TRP A 50 -18.32 -13.63 7.70
C TRP A 50 -18.55 -13.88 6.19
N PHE A 51 -18.39 -12.85 5.34
CA PHE A 51 -18.41 -13.01 3.88
C PHE A 51 -17.30 -13.94 3.38
N CYS A 52 -16.07 -13.80 3.89
CA CYS A 52 -14.94 -14.66 3.52
C CYS A 52 -15.19 -16.13 3.88
N LEU A 53 -15.87 -16.42 5.00
CA LEU A 53 -16.25 -17.78 5.38
C LEU A 53 -17.37 -18.35 4.49
N LYS A 54 -18.20 -17.50 3.88
CA LYS A 54 -19.35 -17.92 3.07
C LYS A 54 -18.94 -18.44 1.68
N SER A 55 -17.97 -17.80 1.03
CA SER A 55 -17.53 -18.17 -0.32
C SER A 55 -16.08 -17.76 -0.58
N ARG A 56 -15.35 -18.59 -1.32
CA ARG A 56 -13.98 -18.28 -1.78
C ARG A 56 -13.93 -17.02 -2.66
N VAL A 57 -15.00 -16.74 -3.42
CA VAL A 57 -15.08 -15.55 -4.27
C VAL A 57 -14.97 -14.28 -3.45
N TYR A 58 -15.66 -14.18 -2.31
CA TYR A 58 -15.58 -13.00 -1.44
C TYR A 58 -14.19 -12.83 -0.83
N ARG A 59 -13.53 -13.92 -0.47
CA ARG A 59 -12.14 -13.88 0.02
C ARG A 59 -11.21 -13.29 -1.05
N GLU A 60 -11.29 -13.77 -2.28
CA GLU A 60 -10.49 -13.25 -3.41
C GLU A 60 -10.82 -11.78 -3.70
N CYS A 61 -12.09 -11.38 -3.63
CA CYS A 61 -12.48 -9.97 -3.76
C CYS A 61 -11.88 -9.09 -2.67
N PHE A 62 -11.90 -9.51 -1.40
CA PHE A 62 -11.28 -8.76 -0.31
C PHE A 62 -9.75 -8.70 -0.41
N GLU A 63 -9.10 -9.80 -0.84
CA GLU A 63 -7.65 -9.82 -1.11
C GLU A 63 -7.29 -8.82 -2.23
N ASN A 64 -8.05 -8.83 -3.33
CA ASN A 64 -7.85 -7.89 -4.44
C ASN A 64 -8.06 -6.44 -4.01
N LEU A 65 -9.10 -6.15 -3.21
CA LEU A 65 -9.34 -4.82 -2.67
C LEU A 65 -8.20 -4.35 -1.77
N PHE A 66 -7.66 -5.24 -0.95
CA PHE A 66 -6.49 -4.93 -0.12
C PHE A 66 -5.30 -4.52 -0.99
N VAL A 67 -4.98 -5.30 -2.03
CA VAL A 67 -3.87 -4.98 -2.96
C VAL A 67 -4.11 -3.64 -3.66
N GLN A 68 -5.32 -3.38 -4.16
CA GLN A 68 -5.68 -2.11 -4.78
C GLN A 68 -5.50 -0.93 -3.80
N LYS A 69 -6.04 -1.06 -2.59
CA LYS A 69 -5.98 0.00 -1.56
C LYS A 69 -4.57 0.25 -1.06
N TYR A 70 -3.76 -0.79 -0.95
CA TYR A 70 -2.36 -0.68 -0.60
C TYR A 70 -1.52 -0.04 -1.71
N SER A 71 -1.80 -0.39 -2.98
CA SER A 71 -1.08 0.16 -4.14
C SER A 71 -1.29 1.67 -4.29
N MET A 72 -2.44 2.20 -3.85
CA MET A 72 -2.68 3.64 -3.83
C MET A 72 -1.70 4.43 -2.97
N LEU A 73 -1.04 3.82 -1.98
CA LEU A 73 0.03 4.46 -1.21
C LEU A 73 1.28 4.75 -2.05
N GLN A 74 1.42 4.07 -3.19
CA GLN A 74 2.54 4.20 -4.12
C GLN A 74 2.15 4.93 -5.40
N ASP A 75 0.90 5.38 -5.51
CA ASP A 75 0.39 6.08 -6.68
C ASP A 75 1.06 7.47 -6.79
N PRO A 76 1.67 7.81 -7.95
CA PRO A 76 2.27 9.14 -8.17
C PRO A 76 1.29 10.29 -7.95
N THR A 77 -0.01 10.09 -8.18
CA THR A 77 -1.04 11.13 -7.95
C THR A 77 -1.23 11.47 -6.48
N MET A 78 -0.88 10.54 -5.58
CA MET A 78 -0.97 10.72 -4.13
C MET A 78 0.38 11.12 -3.51
N GLU A 79 1.43 11.28 -4.32
CA GLU A 79 2.80 11.49 -3.86
C GLU A 79 2.95 12.78 -3.03
N GLU A 80 2.30 13.88 -3.43
CA GLU A 80 2.29 15.14 -2.68
C GLU A 80 1.66 14.97 -1.28
N THR A 81 0.61 14.15 -1.18
CA THR A 81 -0.05 13.89 0.11
C THR A 81 0.86 13.14 1.07
N PHE A 82 1.69 12.23 0.54
CA PHE A 82 2.55 11.37 1.34
C PHE A 82 4.00 11.86 1.46
N GLU A 83 4.37 13.00 0.87
CA GLU A 83 5.74 13.52 0.89
C GLU A 83 6.28 13.67 2.32
N SER A 84 5.44 14.16 3.24
CA SER A 84 5.80 14.33 4.66
C SER A 84 6.05 13.00 5.39
N ILE A 85 5.40 11.92 4.94
CA ILE A 85 5.49 10.58 5.55
C ILE A 85 6.62 9.77 4.91
N PHE A 86 6.78 9.89 3.58
CA PHE A 86 7.79 9.20 2.78
C PHE A 86 8.74 10.19 2.09
N PRO A 87 9.56 10.93 2.86
CA PRO A 87 10.43 11.96 2.32
C PRO A 87 11.51 11.39 1.39
N LYS A 88 11.63 11.98 0.20
CA LYS A 88 12.63 11.63 -0.85
C LYS A 88 13.71 12.71 -1.04
N ASP A 89 13.70 13.74 -0.21
CA ASP A 89 14.61 14.89 -0.22
C ASP A 89 16.03 14.49 0.23
N HIS A 90 16.28 14.51 1.53
CA HIS A 90 17.58 14.36 2.14
C HIS A 90 17.74 12.95 2.71
N ARG A 91 18.91 12.35 2.48
CA ARG A 91 19.21 10.96 2.88
C ARG A 91 18.88 10.66 4.35
N LYS A 92 19.09 11.64 5.26
CA LYS A 92 18.75 11.48 6.69
C LYS A 92 17.24 11.34 6.92
N ASN A 93 16.42 12.12 6.23
CA ASN A 93 14.95 12.11 6.38
C ASN A 93 14.37 10.80 5.84
N THR A 94 14.83 10.39 4.65
CA THR A 94 14.46 9.09 4.06
C THR A 94 14.84 7.92 4.97
N LEU A 95 16.08 7.91 5.51
CA LEU A 95 16.53 6.88 6.45
C LEU A 95 15.73 6.89 7.75
N PHE A 96 15.33 8.07 8.25
CA PHE A 96 14.49 8.19 9.44
C PHE A 96 13.12 7.55 9.20
N SER A 97 12.44 7.87 8.10
CA SER A 97 11.16 7.27 7.73
C SER A 97 11.26 5.73 7.63
N ILE A 98 12.29 5.21 6.92
CA ILE A 98 12.55 3.77 6.84
C ILE A 98 12.71 3.14 8.23
N LYS A 99 13.52 3.75 9.10
CA LYS A 99 13.77 3.23 10.46
C LYS A 99 12.51 3.25 11.31
N PHE A 100 11.74 4.33 11.25
CA PHE A 100 10.49 4.48 11.98
C PHE A 100 9.51 3.36 11.62
N PHE A 101 9.21 3.20 10.32
CA PHE A 101 8.26 2.18 9.87
C PHE A 101 8.76 0.75 10.09
N THR A 102 10.08 0.52 10.03
CA THR A 102 10.66 -0.77 10.44
C THR A 102 10.42 -1.04 11.92
N LYS A 103 10.61 -0.04 12.79
CA LYS A 103 10.47 -0.18 14.24
C LYS A 103 9.03 -0.48 14.68
N ILE A 104 8.04 0.05 13.97
CA ILE A 104 6.62 -0.23 14.24
C ILE A 104 6.08 -1.45 13.48
N GLY A 105 6.94 -2.22 12.81
CA GLY A 105 6.56 -3.45 12.10
C GLY A 105 5.94 -3.24 10.71
N LEU A 106 5.90 -2.01 10.20
CA LEU A 106 5.36 -1.66 8.89
C LEU A 106 6.46 -1.47 7.82
N GLY A 107 7.59 -2.19 7.94
CA GLY A 107 8.74 -1.98 7.06
C GLY A 107 8.44 -2.13 5.56
N GLY A 108 7.45 -2.95 5.18
CA GLY A 108 7.05 -3.18 3.80
C GLY A 108 6.59 -1.92 3.05
N ILE A 109 5.96 -0.95 3.75
CA ILE A 109 5.47 0.28 3.09
C ILE A 109 6.61 1.18 2.62
N THR A 110 7.83 0.98 3.14
CA THR A 110 9.01 1.80 2.83
C THR A 110 9.89 1.22 1.73
N GLN A 111 9.42 0.21 0.98
CA GLN A 111 10.20 -0.48 -0.04
C GLN A 111 10.74 0.48 -1.12
N THR A 112 9.92 1.43 -1.59
CA THR A 112 10.31 2.45 -2.58
C THR A 112 11.47 3.33 -2.07
N LEU A 113 11.45 3.71 -0.79
CA LEU A 113 12.52 4.51 -0.19
C LEU A 113 13.83 3.72 -0.10
N ARG A 114 13.75 2.40 0.19
CA ARG A 114 14.93 1.53 0.23
C ARG A 114 15.58 1.39 -1.15
N GLN A 115 14.75 1.19 -2.18
CA GLN A 115 15.21 1.15 -3.58
C GLN A 115 15.86 2.48 -4.00
N LEU A 116 15.26 3.61 -3.61
CA LEU A 116 15.81 4.94 -3.88
C LEU A 116 17.20 5.14 -3.26
N ILE A 117 17.41 4.71 -2.00
CA ILE A 117 18.72 4.81 -1.36
C ILE A 117 19.74 3.86 -2.01
N ALA A 118 19.33 2.65 -2.40
CA ALA A 118 20.20 1.71 -3.09
C ALA A 118 20.68 2.28 -4.44
N LYS A 119 19.74 2.79 -5.24
CA LYS A 119 20.04 3.40 -6.55
C LYS A 119 20.99 4.61 -6.44
N ARG A 120 20.81 5.47 -5.43
CA ARG A 120 21.73 6.61 -5.19
C ARG A 120 23.17 6.16 -4.92
N LYS A 121 23.36 5.04 -4.20
CA LYS A 121 24.71 4.51 -3.93
C LYS A 121 25.37 3.94 -5.20
N GLU A 122 24.58 3.30 -6.05
CA GLU A 122 25.06 2.76 -7.33
C GLU A 122 25.51 3.88 -8.26
N THR A 123 24.73 4.96 -8.38
CA THR A 123 25.10 6.12 -9.21
C THR A 123 26.39 6.79 -8.74
N ASP A 124 26.54 7.02 -7.42
CA ASP A 124 27.76 7.62 -6.87
C ASP A 124 29.00 6.78 -7.21
N SER A 125 28.88 5.45 -7.11
CA SER A 125 29.99 4.53 -7.44
C SER A 125 30.30 4.43 -8.95
N GLU A 126 29.29 4.51 -9.81
CA GLU A 126 29.50 4.51 -11.27
C GLU A 126 30.16 5.81 -11.76
N ASP A 127 29.77 6.95 -11.19
CA ASP A 127 30.35 8.25 -11.52
C ASP A 127 31.82 8.33 -11.08
N GLU A 128 32.16 7.84 -9.87
CA GLU A 128 33.55 7.72 -9.42
C GLU A 128 34.40 6.86 -10.35
N LEU A 129 33.90 5.70 -10.78
CA LEU A 129 34.58 4.82 -11.73
C LEU A 129 34.75 5.46 -13.12
N ARG A 130 33.73 6.19 -13.60
CA ARG A 130 33.79 6.94 -14.87
C ARG A 130 34.86 8.02 -14.81
N ASP A 131 34.90 8.81 -13.74
CA ASP A 131 35.89 9.86 -13.55
C ASP A 131 37.32 9.29 -13.49
N GLU A 132 37.50 8.16 -12.80
CA GLU A 132 38.80 7.48 -12.73
C GLU A 132 39.25 6.97 -14.12
N MET A 133 38.33 6.42 -14.92
CA MET A 133 38.59 6.00 -16.30
C MET A 133 38.95 7.16 -17.22
N VAL A 134 38.26 8.30 -17.11
CA VAL A 134 38.55 9.52 -17.87
C VAL A 134 39.95 10.04 -17.52
N MET A 135 40.29 10.07 -16.23
CA MET A 135 41.63 10.49 -15.75
C MET A 135 42.74 9.55 -16.27
N LYS A 136 42.53 8.23 -16.25
CA LYS A 136 43.49 7.25 -16.81
C LYS A 136 43.68 7.40 -18.32
N ARG A 137 42.63 7.72 -19.08
CA ARG A 137 42.73 7.97 -20.54
C ARG A 137 43.53 9.24 -20.86
N ARG A 138 43.38 10.31 -20.07
CA ARG A 138 44.17 11.54 -20.23
C ARG A 138 45.66 11.30 -20.00
N ARG A 139 46.02 10.51 -18.98
CA ARG A 139 47.42 10.17 -18.65
C ARG A 139 48.14 9.30 -19.69
N LYS A 140 47.42 8.58 -20.56
CA LYS A 140 48.01 7.76 -21.63
C LYS A 140 48.22 8.50 -22.96
N ARG A 141 47.75 9.75 -23.08
CA ARG A 141 47.80 10.54 -24.33
C ARG A 141 48.84 11.67 -24.29
N GLY A 142 49.46 11.93 -23.15
CA GLY A 142 50.63 12.79 -23.01
C GLY A 142 51.85 11.94 -22.67
#